data_AF-A0A9X2XBD0-F1
#
_entry.id   AF-A0A9X2XBD0-F1
#
_cell.length_a   1.000
_cell.length_b   1.000
_cell.length_c   1.000
_cell.angle_alpha   90.00
_cell.angle_beta   90.00
_cell.angle_gamma   90.00
#
_symmetry.space_group_name_H-M   'P 1'
#
loop_
_entity.id
_entity.type
_entity.pdbx_description
1 polymer ?
#
loop_
_entity_poly.entity_id
_entity_poly.type
_entity_poly.pdbx_seq_one_letter_code
_entity_poly.pdbx_strand_id
1 'polypeptide(L)'
;MALLSVIRRWHLRDGHSIREIARRTGLSRNTIRKYLRSGEVEPRFQVPERPSKLDAYAERLSASLRTEANRPRKQKRTIKQLHADLMSF
;
A
#
# COMPACT_ATOMS: atom_id res chain seq x y z
N MET A 1 23.62 2.15 3.94
CA MET A 1 23.29 2.93 5.15
C MET A 1 21.80 3.26 5.12
N ALA A 2 21.00 2.72 6.04
CA ALA A 2 19.57 3.02 6.10
C ALA A 2 19.34 4.46 6.62
N LEU A 3 18.55 5.27 5.92
CA LEU A 3 18.25 6.67 6.24
C LEU A 3 17.85 6.89 7.71
N LEU A 4 17.13 5.93 8.30
CA LEU A 4 16.67 5.96 9.68
C LEU A 4 17.80 5.87 10.71
N SER A 5 18.86 5.10 10.44
CA SER A 5 19.99 4.98 11.37
C SER A 5 20.80 6.28 11.46
N VAL A 6 20.89 7.01 10.35
CA VAL A 6 21.53 8.34 10.30
C VAL A 6 20.71 9.36 11.09
N ILE A 7 19.39 9.41 10.87
CA ILE A 7 18.49 10.32 11.60
C ILE A 7 18.56 10.09 13.11
N ARG A 8 18.58 8.82 13.55
CA ARG A 8 18.69 8.47 14.96
C ARG A 8 20.03 8.83 15.55
N ARG A 9 21.13 8.55 14.86
CA ARG A 9 22.47 8.93 15.33
C ARG A 9 22.56 10.44 15.50
N TRP A 10 22.13 11.20 14.50
CA TRP A 10 22.16 12.65 14.54
C TRP A 10 21.34 13.23 15.69
N HIS A 11 20.17 12.66 16.00
CA HIS A 11 19.34 13.17 17.08
C HIS A 11 19.77 12.69 18.48
N LEU A 12 20.08 11.40 18.64
CA LEU A 12 20.32 10.76 19.94
C LEU A 12 21.78 10.81 20.39
N ARG A 13 22.74 10.83 19.46
CA ARG A 13 24.18 10.88 19.79
C ARG A 13 24.76 12.27 19.55
N ASP A 14 24.49 12.84 18.38
CA ASP A 14 25.14 14.09 17.96
C ASP A 14 24.35 15.34 18.40
N GLY A 15 23.17 15.16 19.02
CA GLY A 15 22.37 16.24 19.61
C GLY A 15 21.72 17.21 18.59
N HIS A 16 21.70 16.86 17.30
CA HIS A 16 21.11 17.70 16.27
C HIS A 16 19.60 17.92 16.49
N SER A 17 19.17 19.16 16.29
CA SER A 17 17.75 19.50 16.36
C SER A 17 16.95 18.89 15.21
N ILE A 18 15.67 18.59 15.43
CA ILE A 18 14.77 18.07 14.37
C ILE A 18 14.73 19.03 13.16
N ARG A 19 14.83 20.34 13.39
CA ARG A 19 14.87 21.37 12.33
C ARG A 19 16.12 21.27 11.46
N GLU A 20 17.26 20.96 12.07
CA GLU A 20 18.52 20.78 11.36
C GLU A 20 18.52 19.50 10.54
N ILE A 21 18.04 18.40 11.13
CA ILE A 21 17.89 17.11 10.43
C ILE A 21 16.94 17.27 9.23
N ALA A 22 15.83 18.01 9.38
CA ALA A 22 14.91 18.31 8.28
C ALA A 22 15.58 19.06 7.12
N ARG A 23 16.39 20.08 7.43
CA ARG A 23 17.14 20.83 6.41
C ARG A 23 18.15 19.97 5.67
N ARG A 24 18.86 19.09 6.38
CA ARG A 24 19.90 18.21 5.81
C ARG A 24 19.32 17.03 5.01
N THR A 25 18.17 16.50 5.42
CA THR A 25 17.57 15.30 4.79
C THR A 25 16.48 15.61 3.78
N GLY A 26 15.97 16.85 3.74
CA GLY A 26 14.80 17.22 2.91
C GLY A 26 13.47 16.62 3.38
N LEU A 27 13.46 15.87 4.49
CA LEU A 27 12.25 15.27 5.04
C LEU A 27 11.44 16.27 5.86
N SER A 28 10.13 16.07 5.88
CA SER A 28 9.26 16.86 6.77
C SER A 28 9.62 16.62 8.24
N ARG A 29 9.49 17.66 9.06
CA ARG A 29 9.69 17.57 10.52
C ARG A 29 8.76 16.52 11.15
N ASN A 30 7.58 16.30 10.57
CA ASN A 30 6.62 15.29 11.02
C ASN A 30 7.13 13.87 10.74
N THR A 31 7.72 13.65 9.58
CA THR A 31 8.35 12.37 9.19
C THR A 31 9.51 12.03 10.13
N ILE A 32 10.38 12.99 10.41
CA ILE A 32 11.50 12.80 11.34
C ILE A 32 10.99 12.47 12.75
N ARG A 33 9.98 13.21 13.24
CA ARG A 33 9.37 12.92 14.54
C ARG A 33 8.73 11.52 14.59
N LYS A 34 8.07 11.09 13.53
CA LYS A 34 7.51 9.74 13.41
C LYS A 34 8.61 8.68 13.51
N TYR A 35 9.71 8.86 12.78
CA TYR A 35 10.84 7.92 12.74
C TYR A 35 11.64 7.84 14.05
N LEU A 36 11.72 8.93 14.79
CA LEU A 36 12.32 8.95 16.12
C LEU A 36 11.43 8.25 17.16
N ARG A 37 10.11 8.33 17.02
CA ARG A 37 9.16 7.67 17.93
C ARG A 37 8.98 6.17 17.66
N SER A 38 8.97 5.75 16.40
CA SER A 38 8.56 4.38 16.04
C SER A 38 9.57 3.29 16.38
N GLY A 39 10.85 3.61 16.58
CA GLY A 39 11.88 2.58 16.86
C GLY A 39 12.17 1.61 15.68
N GLU A 40 11.35 1.61 14.64
CA GLU A 40 11.46 0.76 13.45
C GLU A 40 12.70 1.07 12.61
N VAL A 41 13.44 0.04 12.19
CA VAL A 41 14.64 0.16 11.37
C VAL A 41 14.31 0.35 9.89
N GLU A 42 13.11 -0.09 9.48
CA GLU A 42 12.59 0.03 8.11
C GLU A 42 11.15 0.51 8.13
N PRO A 43 10.80 1.58 7.40
CA PRO A 43 9.43 2.05 7.34
C PRO A 43 8.62 1.08 6.48
N ARG A 44 7.85 0.19 7.11
CA ARG A 44 6.95 -0.70 6.37
C ARG A 44 5.65 0.03 6.08
N PHE A 45 5.33 0.20 4.80
CA PHE A 45 4.01 0.68 4.42
C PHE A 45 2.99 -0.41 4.77
N GLN A 46 2.14 -0.13 5.75
CA GLN A 46 0.99 -0.98 6.06
C GLN A 46 -0.23 -0.36 5.40
N VAL A 47 -0.82 -1.07 4.45
CA VAL A 47 -2.17 -0.76 3.96
C VAL A 47 -3.12 -1.44 4.93
N PRO A 48 -3.95 -0.70 5.68
CA PRO A 48 -4.99 -1.35 6.47
C PRO A 48 -5.92 -2.12 5.53
N GLU A 49 -6.35 -3.30 5.95
CA GLU A 49 -7.35 -4.07 5.22
C GLU A 49 -8.65 -3.27 5.22
N ARG A 50 -9.08 -2.85 4.02
CA ARG A 50 -10.28 -2.05 3.83
C ARG A 50 -11.34 -2.95 3.21
N PRO A 51 -12.44 -3.26 3.91
CA PRO A 51 -13.50 -4.06 3.32
C PRO A 51 -14.08 -3.31 2.12
N SER A 52 -14.09 -3.96 0.97
CA SER A 52 -14.72 -3.52 -0.26
C SER A 52 -16.12 -4.09 -0.37
N LYS A 53 -17.04 -3.34 -0.97
CA LYS A 53 -18.37 -3.85 -1.34
C LYS A 53 -18.30 -5.06 -2.28
N LEU A 54 -17.17 -5.24 -2.96
CA LEU A 54 -16.92 -6.35 -3.88
C LEU A 54 -16.39 -7.61 -3.17
N ASP A 55 -16.02 -7.54 -1.89
CA ASP A 55 -15.42 -8.68 -1.18
C ASP A 55 -16.38 -9.88 -1.13
N ALA A 56 -17.68 -9.62 -0.94
CA ALA A 56 -18.72 -10.64 -0.99
C ALA A 56 -18.81 -11.39 -2.34
N TYR A 57 -18.32 -10.78 -3.42
CA TYR A 57 -18.35 -11.34 -4.77
C TYR A 57 -16.95 -11.76 -5.26
N ALA A 58 -15.91 -11.61 -4.44
CA ALA A 58 -14.51 -11.72 -4.86
C ALA A 58 -14.17 -13.09 -5.45
N GLU A 59 -14.58 -14.18 -4.79
CA GLU A 59 -14.31 -15.55 -5.26
C GLU A 59 -14.95 -15.81 -6.63
N ARG A 60 -16.23 -15.43 -6.76
CA ARG A 60 -16.99 -15.64 -7.99
C ARG A 60 -16.46 -14.80 -9.15
N LEU A 61 -16.18 -13.52 -8.90
CA LEU A 61 -15.55 -12.63 -9.87
C LEU A 61 -14.20 -13.20 -10.32
N SER A 62 -13.39 -13.68 -9.38
CA SER A 62 -12.08 -14.29 -9.68
C SER A 62 -12.22 -15.54 -10.56
N ALA A 63 -13.15 -16.44 -10.23
CA ALA A 63 -13.40 -17.66 -11.02
C ALA A 63 -13.92 -17.33 -12.42
N SER A 64 -14.85 -16.37 -12.53
CA SER A 64 -15.40 -15.92 -13.80
C SER A 64 -14.32 -15.29 -14.69
N LEU A 65 -13.51 -14.38 -14.14
CA LEU A 65 -12.41 -13.74 -14.87
C LEU A 65 -11.35 -14.75 -15.33
N ARG A 66 -10.99 -15.73 -14.50
CA ARG A 66 -10.07 -16.81 -14.88
C ARG A 66 -10.62 -17.66 -16.04
N THR A 67 -11.91 -17.98 -15.98
CA THR A 67 -12.59 -18.72 -17.05
C THR A 67 -12.58 -17.95 -18.36
N GLU A 68 -12.91 -16.65 -18.32
CA GLU A 68 -12.90 -15.80 -19.51
C GLU A 68 -11.49 -15.50 -20.02
N ALA A 69 -10.47 -15.47 -19.16
CA ALA A 69 -9.08 -15.31 -19.57
C ALA A 69 -8.62 -16.45 -20.50
N ASN A 70 -9.09 -17.67 -20.26
CA ASN A 70 -8.73 -18.87 -21.02
C ASN A 70 -9.57 -19.08 -22.29
N ARG A 71 -10.64 -18.31 -22.51
CA ARG A 71 -11.51 -18.47 -23.68
C ARG A 71 -10.95 -17.77 -24.93
N PRO A 72 -11.17 -18.36 -26.13
CA PRO A 72 -10.80 -17.70 -27.37
C PRO A 72 -11.60 -16.40 -27.55
N ARG A 73 -11.00 -15.40 -28.21
CA ARG A 73 -11.53 -14.02 -28.30
C ARG A 73 -13.00 -13.93 -28.72
N LYS A 74 -13.47 -14.84 -29.60
CA LYS A 74 -14.86 -14.86 -30.10
C LYS A 74 -15.88 -15.43 -29.09
N GLN A 75 -15.42 -16.19 -28.10
CA GLN A 75 -16.27 -16.84 -27.08
C GLN A 75 -16.15 -16.18 -25.70
N LYS A 76 -15.26 -15.19 -25.57
CA LYS A 76 -15.02 -14.47 -24.33
C LYS A 76 -16.19 -13.53 -24.04
N ARG A 77 -16.79 -13.68 -22.86
CA ARG A 77 -17.86 -12.81 -22.38
C ARG A 77 -17.33 -11.41 -22.12
N THR A 78 -18.16 -10.43 -22.42
CA THR A 78 -17.89 -9.02 -22.13
C THR A 78 -18.16 -8.70 -20.66
N ILE A 79 -17.58 -7.62 -20.16
CA ILE A 79 -17.81 -7.14 -18.78
C ILE A 79 -19.31 -6.91 -18.51
N LYS A 80 -20.07 -6.42 -19.50
CA LYS A 80 -21.53 -6.23 -19.38
C LYS A 80 -22.27 -7.56 -19.17
N GLN A 81 -21.87 -8.61 -19.87
CA GLN A 81 -22.44 -9.95 -19.69
C GLN A 81 -22.08 -10.52 -18.32
N LEU A 82 -20.82 -10.37 -17.88
CA LEU A 82 -20.41 -10.79 -16.54
C LEU A 82 -21.16 -10.03 -15.44
N HIS A 83 -21.42 -8.74 -15.63
CA HIS A 83 -22.25 -7.96 -14.72
C HIS A 83 -23.71 -8.42 -14.72
N ALA A 84 -24.30 -8.71 -15.89
CA ALA A 84 -25.65 -9.26 -15.96
C ALA A 84 -25.76 -10.61 -15.24
N ASP A 85 -24.76 -11.49 -15.40
CA ASP A 85 -24.67 -12.78 -14.69
C ASP A 85 -24.57 -12.60 -13.17
N LEU A 86 -24.03 -11.48 -12.68
CA LEU A 86 -23.98 -11.16 -11.24
C LEU A 86 -25.30 -10.60 -10.73
N MET A 87 -26.03 -9.84 -11.55
CA MET A 87 -27.33 -9.25 -11.22
C MET A 87 -28.50 -10.23 -11.36
N SER A 88 -28.33 -11.34 -12.07
CA SER A 88 -29.38 -12.35 -12.29
C SER A 88 -29.54 -13.33 -11.12
N PHE A 89 -28.95 -13.03 -9.97
CA PHE A 89 -29.05 -13.78 -8.73
C PHE A 89 -29.82 -12.95 -7.71
#